data_AF-A0A2E3ZJM8-F1
#
_entry.id   AF-A0A2E3ZJM8-F1
#
_cell.length_a   1.000
_cell.length_b   1.000
_cell.length_c   1.000
_cell.angle_alpha   90.00
_cell.angle_beta   90.00
_cell.angle_gamma   90.00
#
_symmetry.space_group_name_H-M   'P 1'
#
loop_
_entity.id
_entity.type
_entity.pdbx_description
1 polymer ?
#
loop_
_entity_poly.entity_id
_entity_poly.type
_entity_poly.pdbx_seq_one_letter_code
_entity_poly.pdbx_strand_id
1 'polypeptide(L)' 'MQSREKMFKNSKNSIYLKSNLDNFLAFIQKGDQTLDYRLAVKAYGKKNSIIREGGNQGYENYEDDLPHIFDFLLSRIS' A
#
# COMPACT_ATOMS: atom_id res chain seq x y z
N MET A 1 -9.08 12.92 -8.53
CA MET A 1 -9.15 12.68 -7.07
C MET A 1 -10.51 12.13 -6.61
N GLN A 2 -11.64 12.63 -7.13
CA GLN A 2 -12.99 12.17 -6.72
C GLN A 2 -13.35 10.72 -7.13
N SER A 3 -12.74 10.13 -8.17
CA SER A 3 -13.06 8.76 -8.61
C SER A 3 -12.63 7.65 -7.65
N ARG A 4 -11.55 7.83 -6.88
CA ARG A 4 -11.01 6.77 -5.99
C ARG A 4 -11.80 6.67 -4.69
N GLU A 5 -12.24 7.79 -4.11
CA GLU A 5 -13.16 7.77 -2.96
C GLU A 5 -14.51 7.13 -3.29
N LYS A 6 -15.00 7.34 -4.52
CA LYS A 6 -16.23 6.72 -5.01
C LYS A 6 -16.09 5.20 -5.17
N MET A 7 -14.88 4.70 -5.46
CA MET A 7 -14.59 3.26 -5.51
C MET A 7 -14.67 2.58 -4.14
N PHE A 8 -14.21 3.22 -3.06
CA PHE A 8 -14.28 2.65 -1.72
C PHE A 8 -15.69 2.64 -1.09
N LYS A 9 -16.58 3.52 -1.57
CA LYS A 9 -17.94 3.67 -1.00
C LYS A 9 -18.99 2.74 -1.61
N ASN A 10 -18.71 2.07 -2.73
CA ASN A 10 -19.64 1.13 -3.35
C ASN A 10 -19.37 -0.31 -2.91
N SER A 11 -20.33 -0.91 -2.20
CA SER A 11 -20.30 -2.30 -1.69
C SER A 11 -19.89 -3.34 -2.76
N LYS A 12 -20.29 -3.16 -4.02
CA LYS A 12 -19.88 -4.03 -5.13
C LYS A 12 -18.39 -3.90 -5.52
N ASN A 13 -17.80 -2.70 -5.46
CA ASN A 13 -16.37 -2.49 -5.76
C ASN A 13 -15.44 -2.92 -4.63
N SER A 14 -15.93 -2.92 -3.38
CA SER A 14 -15.22 -3.44 -2.22
C SER A 14 -14.88 -4.93 -2.37
N ILE A 15 -15.80 -5.71 -2.96
CA ILE A 15 -15.62 -7.16 -3.15
C ILE A 15 -14.54 -7.47 -4.21
N TYR A 16 -14.49 -6.70 -5.31
CA TYR A 16 -13.47 -6.85 -6.36
C TYR A 16 -12.07 -6.36 -5.95
N LEU A 17 -11.97 -5.38 -5.04
CA LEU A 17 -10.69 -5.01 -4.42
C LEU A 17 -10.20 -6.13 -3.49
N LYS A 18 -11.11 -6.75 -2.74
CA LYS A 18 -10.76 -7.76 -1.73
C LYS A 18 -10.16 -9.04 -2.32
N SER A 19 -10.58 -9.45 -3.53
CA SER A 19 -10.09 -10.69 -4.16
C SER A 19 -8.66 -10.61 -4.71
N ASN A 20 -8.09 -9.41 -4.84
CA ASN A 20 -6.74 -9.21 -5.41
C ASN A 20 -5.76 -8.52 -4.44
N LEU A 21 -6.11 -8.37 -3.15
CA LEU A 21 -5.26 -7.69 -2.18
C LEU A 21 -3.87 -8.34 -2.06
N ASP A 22 -3.77 -9.67 -2.18
CA ASP A 22 -2.49 -10.38 -2.15
C ASP A 22 -1.54 -9.98 -3.30
N ASN A 23 -2.05 -9.34 -4.36
CA ASN A 23 -1.23 -8.80 -5.46
C ASN A 23 -0.78 -7.35 -5.21
N PHE A 24 -1.05 -6.80 -4.03
CA PHE A 24 -0.56 -5.48 -3.61
C PHE A 24 0.28 -5.58 -2.34
N LEU A 25 1.34 -4.78 -2.30
CA LEU A 25 2.14 -4.49 -1.11
C LEU A 25 2.37 -2.98 -1.08
N ALA A 26 1.90 -2.33 -0.02
CA ALA A 26 2.01 -0.89 0.15
C ALA A 26 3.19 -0.55 1.07
N PHE A 27 4.07 0.32 0.60
CA PHE A 27 5.22 0.82 1.36
C PHE A 27 4.92 2.25 1.79
N ILE A 28 4.95 2.52 3.10
CA ILE A 28 4.59 3.83 3.67
C ILE A 28 5.58 4.23 4.77
N GLN A 29 5.94 5.51 4.82
CA GLN A 29 6.73 6.09 5.91
C GLN A 29 5.84 7.00 6.76
N LYS A 30 5.90 6.88 8.08
CA LYS A 30 5.02 7.66 8.99
C LYS A 30 5.30 9.16 9.00
N GLY A 31 6.49 9.57 8.58
CA GLY A 31 6.87 10.96 8.40
C GLY A 31 6.34 11.60 7.12
N ASP A 32 5.68 10.83 6.23
CA ASP A 32 4.92 11.40 5.13
C ASP A 32 3.75 12.25 5.66
N GLN A 33 3.86 13.57 5.50
CA GLN A 33 2.84 14.52 5.95
C GLN A 33 1.68 14.66 4.96
N THR A 34 1.82 14.12 3.75
CA THR A 34 0.79 14.17 2.70
C THR A 34 -0.19 13.01 2.84
N LEU A 35 0.30 11.83 3.26
CA LEU A 35 -0.51 10.61 3.35
C LEU A 35 -0.51 10.00 4.75
N ASP A 36 -1.71 9.87 5.33
CA ASP A 36 -1.90 9.16 6.59
C ASP A 36 -1.76 7.65 6.41
N TYR A 37 -0.71 7.06 6.98
CA TYR A 37 -0.43 5.62 6.91
C TYR A 37 -1.60 4.75 7.38
N ARG A 38 -2.45 5.24 8.30
CA ARG A 38 -3.62 4.50 8.81
C ARG A 38 -4.63 4.23 7.70
N LEU A 39 -4.72 5.12 6.71
CA LEU A 39 -5.59 4.93 5.55
C LEU A 39 -5.06 3.82 4.64
N ALA A 40 -3.73 3.71 4.47
CA ALA A 40 -3.13 2.61 3.72
C ALA A 40 -3.39 1.26 4.40
N VAL A 41 -3.21 1.18 5.73
CA VAL A 41 -3.53 -0.04 6.49
C VAL A 41 -5.00 -0.41 6.37
N LYS A 42 -5.91 0.57 6.42
CA LYS A 42 -7.35 0.35 6.23
C LYS A 42 -7.69 -0.16 4.83
N ALA A 43 -6.99 0.31 3.81
CA ALA A 43 -7.25 -0.03 2.41
C ALA A 43 -6.65 -1.39 2.00
N TYR A 44 -5.41 -1.66 2.40
CA TYR A 44 -4.65 -2.84 1.96
C TYR A 44 -4.57 -3.94 3.03
N GLY A 45 -4.81 -3.60 4.29
CA GLY A 45 -4.62 -4.50 5.42
C GLY A 45 -3.18 -4.48 5.92
N LYS A 46 -3.00 -4.85 7.20
CA LYS A 46 -1.68 -4.83 7.86
C LYS A 46 -0.68 -5.79 7.23
N LYS A 47 -1.13 -6.96 6.75
CA LYS A 47 -0.28 -7.96 6.06
C LYS A 47 0.34 -7.41 4.77
N ASN A 48 -0.35 -6.48 4.10
CA ASN A 48 0.01 -5.96 2.80
C ASN A 48 0.49 -4.50 2.91
N SER A 49 0.91 -4.09 4.11
CA SER A 49 1.45 -2.74 4.37
C SER A 49 2.76 -2.86 5.14
N ILE A 50 3.84 -2.35 4.57
CA ILE A 50 5.12 -2.14 5.23
C ILE A 50 5.16 -0.69 5.69
N ILE A 51 5.23 -0.50 7.01
CA ILE A 51 5.24 0.83 7.63
C ILE A 51 6.63 1.06 8.21
N ARG A 52 7.30 2.13 7.78
CA ARG A 52 8.57 2.60 8.32
C ARG A 52 8.34 3.79 9.24
N GLU A 53 9.12 3.88 10.31
CA GLU A 53 9.17 5.08 11.16
C GLU A 53 9.96 6.19 10.45
N GLY A 54 9.64 7.47 10.74
CA GLY A 54 10.32 8.61 10.12
C GLY A 54 10.05 8.73 8.62
N GLY A 55 11.01 9.27 7.87
CA GLY A 55 10.92 9.47 6.43
C GLY A 55 10.09 10.69 6.02
N ASN A 56 9.73 10.76 4.73
CA ASN A 56 8.94 11.86 4.17
C ASN A 56 8.19 11.45 2.89
N GLN A 57 7.49 12.41 2.27
CA GLN A 57 6.70 12.22 1.05
C GLN A 57 7.48 11.71 -0.18
N GLY A 58 8.80 11.83 -0.19
CA GLY A 58 9.71 11.32 -1.22
C GLY A 58 10.14 9.87 -1.03
N TYR A 59 9.73 9.23 0.07
CA TYR A 59 10.15 7.87 0.45
C TYR A 59 11.66 7.72 0.61
N GLU A 60 12.20 8.17 1.74
CA GLU A 60 13.64 8.11 2.05
C GLU A 60 14.15 6.67 2.14
N ASN A 61 15.43 6.44 1.78
CA ASN A 61 16.09 5.13 1.82
C ASN A 61 15.33 4.04 1.04
N TYR A 62 14.77 4.42 -0.11
CA TYR A 62 14.02 3.51 -0.99
C TYR A 62 14.83 2.26 -1.39
N GLU A 63 16.14 2.41 -1.54
CA GLU A 63 17.08 1.34 -1.85
C GLU A 63 17.08 0.20 -0.83
N ASP A 64 16.84 0.50 0.45
CA ASP A 64 16.80 -0.50 1.53
C ASP A 64 15.60 -1.45 1.37
N ASP A 65 14.54 -0.97 0.72
CA ASP A 65 13.32 -1.72 0.48
C ASP A 65 13.28 -2.44 -0.89
N LEU A 66 14.24 -2.16 -1.79
CA LEU A 66 14.34 -2.84 -3.08
C LEU A 66 14.35 -4.38 -2.98
N PRO A 67 15.10 -5.03 -2.06
CA PRO A 67 15.05 -6.48 -1.92
C PRO A 67 13.63 -6.99 -1.64
N HIS A 68 12.90 -6.34 -0.73
CA HIS A 68 11.51 -6.71 -0.39
C HIS A 68 10.56 -6.49 -1.56
N ILE A 69 10.76 -5.41 -2.33
CA ILE A 69 9.99 -5.13 -3.54
C ILE A 69 10.20 -6.23 -4.58
N PHE A 70 11.45 -6.64 -4.82
CA PHE A 70 11.77 -7.72 -5.75
C PHE A 70 11.21 -9.07 -5.28
N ASP A 71 11.41 -9.43 -4.01
CA ASP A 71 10.86 -10.67 -3.45
C ASP A 71 9.34 -10.74 -3.64
N PHE A 72 8.64 -9.62 -3.35
CA PHE A 72 7.20 -9.53 -3.56
C PHE A 72 6.83 -9.72 -5.03
N LEU A 73 7.43 -8.95 -5.95
CA LEU A 73 7.07 -9.00 -7.37
C LEU A 73 7.39 -10.36 -8.01
N LEU A 74 8.57 -10.94 -7.71
CA LEU A 74 8.99 -12.22 -8.25
C LEU A 74 8.14 -13.39 -7.74
N SER A 75 7.61 -13.31 -6.51
CA SER A 75 6.69 -14.33 -5.96
C SER A 75 5.35 -14.43 -6.69
N ARG A 76 5.07 -13.52 -7.64
CA ARG A 76 3.78 -13.42 -8.35
C ARG A 76 3.86 -13.81 -9.84
N ILE A 77 5.04 -14.18 -10.34
CA ILE A 77 5.28 -14.51 -11.76
C ILE A 77 5.20 -16.04 -12.01
N SER A 78 4.51 -16.80 -11.14
CA SER A 78 4.35 -18.25 -11.30
C SER A 78 3.22 -18.63 -12.24
#